data_AF-A0A6N4E6P9-F1
#
_entry.id   AF-A0A6N4E6P9-F1
#
_cell.length_a   1.000
_cell.length_b   1.000
_cell.length_c   1.000
_cell.angle_alpha   90.00
_cell.angle_beta   90.00
_cell.angle_gamma   90.00
#
_symmetry.space_group_name_H-M   'P 1'
#
loop_
_entity.id
_entity.type
_entity.pdbx_description
1 polymer ?
#
loop_
_entity_poly.entity_id
_entity_poly.type
_entity_poly.pdbx_seq_one_letter_code
_entity_poly.pdbx_strand_id
1 'polypeptide(L)'
;MAVSGCDEIGVAAPSPGANPELVLAYRLPRMLKIALGVAMGALARTESRGAHYREDYPARNDRDWLNRTLFHWPTGASRPSLGYEALEVRAMELPPGSRGYGNSQIVPHPETGQRQDQVDACQEQPRGERSDALMPFLHLLPPKYRNPNQRSRE
;
A
#
# COMPACT_ATOMS: atom_id res chain seq x y z
N MET A 1 -19.12 -10.22 4.80
CA MET A 1 -18.75 -10.65 6.16
C MET A 1 -18.96 -9.46 7.10
N ALA A 2 -19.70 -9.61 8.19
CA ALA A 2 -19.84 -8.58 9.22
C ALA A 2 -19.19 -9.10 10.51
N VAL A 3 -18.50 -8.24 11.26
CA VAL A 3 -18.01 -8.59 12.61
C VAL A 3 -19.22 -8.46 13.54
N SER A 4 -20.01 -9.52 13.67
CA SER A 4 -21.21 -9.58 14.52
C SER A 4 -20.99 -10.59 15.64
N GLY A 5 -21.55 -10.35 16.83
CA GLY A 5 -21.41 -11.21 18.01
C GLY A 5 -20.22 -10.87 18.92
N CYS A 6 -19.41 -9.85 18.60
CA CYS A 6 -18.31 -9.40 19.47
C CYS A 6 -18.76 -8.43 20.58
N ASP A 7 -20.04 -8.03 20.58
CA ASP A 7 -20.62 -7.14 21.59
C ASP A 7 -21.06 -7.90 22.85
N GLU A 8 -20.98 -9.23 22.84
CA GLU A 8 -21.40 -10.14 23.92
C GLU A 8 -20.21 -10.75 24.68
N ILE A 9 -19.08 -10.03 24.78
CA ILE A 9 -17.92 -10.50 25.53
C ILE A 9 -18.12 -10.18 27.02
N GLY A 10 -18.25 -11.24 27.83
CA GLY A 10 -18.23 -11.14 29.29
C GLY A 10 -16.81 -10.97 29.84
N VAL A 11 -16.69 -10.23 30.94
CA VAL A 11 -15.45 -10.10 31.73
C VAL A 11 -15.74 -10.68 33.12
N ALA A 12 -14.98 -11.67 33.55
CA ALA A 12 -15.15 -12.34 34.83
C ALA A 12 -14.64 -11.51 36.02
N ALA A 13 -13.55 -10.77 35.85
CA ALA A 13 -12.97 -9.93 36.90
C ALA A 13 -13.65 -8.55 36.94
N PRO A 14 -14.40 -8.19 38.00
CA PRO A 14 -15.10 -6.91 38.10
C PRO A 14 -14.21 -5.76 38.59
N SER A 15 -12.91 -5.99 38.82
CA SER A 15 -12.01 -5.00 39.41
C SER A 15 -11.85 -3.77 38.49
N PRO A 16 -12.04 -2.54 39.00
CA PRO A 16 -11.86 -1.30 38.24
C PRO A 16 -10.37 -0.91 38.07
N GLY A 17 -9.44 -1.67 38.65
CA GLY A 17 -8.00 -1.45 38.54
C GLY A 17 -7.42 -1.94 37.21
N ALA A 18 -6.11 -2.23 37.22
CA ALA A 18 -5.44 -2.80 36.06
C ALA A 18 -6.03 -4.18 35.70
N ASN A 19 -6.88 -4.22 34.68
CA ASN A 19 -7.64 -5.40 34.29
C ASN A 19 -7.28 -5.84 32.86
N PRO A 20 -6.38 -6.85 32.70
CA PRO A 20 -5.99 -7.34 31.37
C PRO A 20 -7.14 -8.01 30.61
N GLU A 21 -8.13 -8.57 31.31
CA GLU A 21 -9.31 -9.18 30.71
C GLU A 21 -10.20 -8.12 30.05
N LEU A 22 -10.46 -7.00 30.75
CA LEU A 22 -11.15 -5.85 30.19
C LEU A 22 -10.39 -5.27 28.98
N VAL A 23 -9.05 -5.21 29.08
CA VAL A 23 -8.20 -4.75 27.96
C VAL A 23 -8.38 -5.62 26.73
N LEU A 24 -8.41 -6.94 26.90
CA LEU A 24 -8.67 -7.86 25.79
C LEU A 24 -10.09 -7.67 25.24
N ALA A 25 -11.09 -7.56 26.11
CA ALA A 25 -12.50 -7.46 25.73
C ALA A 25 -12.77 -6.30 24.76
N TYR A 26 -12.20 -5.10 24.99
CA TYR A 26 -12.39 -3.99 24.05
C TYR A 26 -11.44 -4.03 22.84
N ARG A 27 -10.28 -4.69 22.94
CA ARG A 27 -9.29 -4.76 21.83
C ARG A 27 -9.67 -5.80 20.79
N LEU A 28 -10.17 -6.96 21.22
CA LEU A 28 -10.49 -8.08 20.33
C LEU A 28 -11.45 -7.68 19.19
N PRO A 29 -12.58 -6.97 19.42
CA PRO A 29 -13.45 -6.52 18.34
C PRO A 29 -12.73 -5.62 17.32
N ARG A 30 -11.79 -4.79 17.78
CA ARG A 30 -11.00 -3.90 16.90
C ARG A 30 -9.98 -4.68 16.08
N MET A 31 -9.31 -5.65 16.69
CA MET A 31 -8.39 -6.56 15.99
C MET A 31 -9.12 -7.35 14.90
N LEU A 32 -10.34 -7.83 15.18
CA LEU A 32 -11.17 -8.55 14.20
C LEU A 32 -11.58 -7.66 13.02
N LYS A 33 -11.88 -6.37 13.25
CA LYS A 33 -12.13 -5.41 12.15
C LYS A 33 -10.92 -5.25 11.22
N ILE A 34 -9.72 -5.19 11.78
CA ILE A 34 -8.46 -5.11 11.00
C ILE A 34 -8.22 -6.42 10.25
N ALA A 35 -8.34 -7.56 10.92
CA ALA A 35 -8.17 -8.88 10.32
C ALA A 35 -9.16 -9.11 9.16
N LEU A 36 -10.42 -8.67 9.33
CA LEU A 36 -11.41 -8.70 8.26
C LEU A 36 -10.97 -7.86 7.07
N GLY A 37 -10.43 -6.66 7.28
CA GLY A 37 -9.91 -5.81 6.21
C GLY A 37 -8.77 -6.47 5.44
N VAL A 38 -7.85 -7.13 6.14
CA VAL A 38 -6.78 -7.92 5.52
C VAL A 38 -7.35 -9.05 4.67
N ALA A 39 -8.24 -9.87 5.22
CA ALA A 39 -8.83 -11.01 4.52
C ALA A 39 -9.67 -10.57 3.31
N MET A 40 -10.49 -9.53 3.46
CA MET A 40 -11.30 -8.97 2.37
C MET A 40 -10.42 -8.40 1.25
N GLY A 41 -9.38 -7.64 1.60
CA GLY A 41 -8.43 -7.10 0.63
C GLY A 41 -7.69 -8.19 -0.13
N ALA A 42 -7.23 -9.24 0.57
CA ALA A 42 -6.53 -10.37 -0.04
C ALA A 42 -7.43 -11.19 -0.98
N LEU A 43 -8.71 -11.37 -0.61
CA LEU A 43 -9.70 -12.05 -1.43
C LEU A 43 -10.05 -11.25 -2.69
N ALA A 44 -10.32 -9.95 -2.53
CA ALA A 44 -10.73 -9.08 -3.63
C ALA A 44 -9.60 -8.80 -4.63
N ARG A 45 -8.35 -8.75 -4.17
CA ARG A 45 -7.17 -8.52 -5.02
C ARG A 45 -6.80 -9.79 -5.79
N THR A 46 -7.17 -9.85 -7.08
CA THR A 46 -6.95 -11.00 -7.96
C THR A 46 -5.67 -10.87 -8.80
N GLU A 47 -4.55 -10.72 -8.09
CA GLU A 47 -3.18 -10.77 -8.65
C GLU A 47 -2.21 -11.30 -7.59
N SER A 48 -0.94 -11.46 -7.97
CA SER A 48 0.16 -11.68 -7.04
C SER A 48 1.16 -10.52 -7.10
N ARG A 49 1.36 -9.80 -6.00
CA ARG A 49 2.28 -8.67 -5.92
C ARG A 49 3.01 -8.60 -4.58
N GLY A 50 4.34 -8.56 -4.65
CA GLY A 50 5.19 -8.48 -3.47
C GLY A 50 4.99 -9.69 -2.56
N ALA A 51 4.56 -9.45 -1.32
CA ALA A 51 4.27 -10.48 -0.33
C ALA A 51 2.88 -11.13 -0.46
N HIS A 52 1.97 -10.52 -1.23
CA HIS A 52 0.66 -11.10 -1.50
C HIS A 52 0.77 -12.03 -2.72
N TYR A 53 0.55 -13.33 -2.50
CA TYR A 53 0.60 -14.36 -3.53
C TYR A 53 -0.74 -15.11 -3.56
N ARG A 54 -1.23 -15.34 -4.77
CA ARG A 54 -2.49 -16.01 -5.08
C ARG A 54 -2.19 -17.13 -6.05
N GLU A 55 -2.41 -18.38 -5.63
CA GLU A 55 -2.17 -19.56 -6.46
C GLU A 55 -3.06 -19.57 -7.72
N ASP A 56 -4.28 -19.02 -7.61
CA ASP A 56 -5.24 -18.84 -8.68
C ASP A 56 -4.99 -17.60 -9.56
N TYR A 57 -4.12 -16.68 -9.11
CA TYR A 57 -3.69 -15.50 -9.87
C TYR A 57 -2.18 -15.25 -9.69
N PRO A 58 -1.30 -16.12 -10.22
CA PRO A 58 0.14 -16.10 -9.91
C PRO A 58 0.91 -14.93 -10.52
N ALA A 59 0.34 -14.24 -11.52
CA ALA A 59 0.98 -13.12 -12.20
C ALA A 59 0.77 -11.78 -11.46
N ARG A 60 1.76 -10.89 -11.55
CA ARG A 60 1.62 -9.48 -11.20
C ARG A 60 0.83 -8.79 -12.31
N ASN A 61 -0.28 -8.13 -11.99
CA ASN A 61 -1.13 -7.51 -13.00
C ASN A 61 -1.06 -5.99 -12.92
N ASP A 62 -0.12 -5.39 -13.65
CA ASP A 62 0.04 -3.95 -13.67
C ASP A 62 -1.04 -3.26 -14.50
N ARG A 63 -1.71 -3.96 -15.43
CA ARG A 63 -2.82 -3.40 -16.20
C ARG A 63 -4.02 -3.03 -15.33
N ASP A 64 -4.50 -3.98 -14.52
CA ASP A 64 -5.76 -3.81 -13.79
C ASP A 64 -5.55 -3.48 -12.30
N TRP A 65 -4.40 -3.89 -11.74
CA TRP A 65 -4.17 -3.84 -10.30
C TRP A 65 -3.08 -2.87 -9.88
N LEU A 66 -2.53 -2.02 -10.75
CA LEU A 66 -1.57 -0.98 -10.38
C LEU A 66 -2.24 0.15 -9.58
N ASN A 67 -2.67 -0.21 -8.37
CA ASN A 67 -3.48 0.56 -7.44
C ASN A 67 -3.18 0.12 -6.00
N ARG A 68 -3.65 0.92 -5.06
CA ARG A 68 -3.62 0.67 -3.62
C ARG A 68 -5.03 0.38 -3.13
N THR A 69 -5.20 -0.76 -2.47
CA THR A 69 -6.46 -1.08 -1.78
C THR A 69 -6.65 -0.15 -0.58
N LEU A 70 -7.78 0.54 -0.52
CA LEU A 70 -8.19 1.39 0.59
C LEU A 70 -9.30 0.68 1.36
N PHE A 71 -9.07 0.44 2.65
CA PHE A 71 -10.10 -0.12 3.53
C PHE A 71 -10.63 0.99 4.44
N HIS A 72 -11.95 1.19 4.43
CA HIS A 72 -12.58 2.19 5.29
C HIS A 72 -13.88 1.66 5.90
N TRP A 73 -14.21 2.17 7.08
CA TRP A 73 -15.44 1.82 7.78
C TRP A 73 -16.29 3.08 7.93
N PRO A 74 -17.30 3.29 7.06
CA PRO A 74 -18.15 4.47 7.16
C PRO A 74 -18.86 4.56 8.52
N THR A 75 -19.04 5.78 9.03
CA THR A 75 -19.75 6.01 10.29
C THR A 75 -21.16 5.44 10.22
N GLY A 76 -21.53 4.63 11.22
CA GLY A 76 -22.84 3.97 11.30
C GLY A 76 -23.00 2.72 10.41
N ALA A 77 -22.01 2.37 9.59
CA ALA A 77 -22.09 1.16 8.78
C ALA A 77 -21.84 -0.11 9.61
N SER A 78 -22.60 -1.16 9.32
CA SER A 78 -22.39 -2.50 9.90
C SER A 78 -21.32 -3.31 9.19
N ARG A 79 -20.83 -2.83 8.03
CA ARG A 79 -19.83 -3.49 7.19
C ARG A 79 -18.80 -2.49 6.67
N PRO A 80 -17.54 -2.90 6.47
CA PRO A 80 -16.54 -2.07 5.84
C PRO A 80 -16.73 -2.00 4.32
N SER A 81 -16.09 -1.02 3.69
CA SER A 81 -15.97 -0.89 2.24
C SER A 81 -14.51 -0.95 1.80
N LEU A 82 -14.32 -1.45 0.58
CA LEU A 82 -13.06 -1.39 -0.15
C LEU A 82 -13.16 -0.32 -1.24
N GLY A 83 -12.15 0.52 -1.32
CA GLY A 83 -11.88 1.40 -2.45
C GLY A 83 -10.51 1.07 -3.05
N TYR A 84 -10.21 1.68 -4.19
CA TYR A 84 -8.90 1.56 -4.84
C TYR A 84 -8.43 2.94 -5.28
N GLU A 85 -7.16 3.23 -5.02
CA GLU A 85 -6.48 4.43 -5.50
C GLU A 85 -5.47 4.00 -6.57
N ALA A 86 -5.69 4.40 -7.82
CA ALA A 86 -4.78 4.10 -8.92
C ALA A 86 -3.42 4.77 -8.72
N LEU A 87 -2.35 4.09 -9.14
CA LEU A 87 -1.00 4.68 -9.16
C LEU A 87 -0.69 5.18 -10.56
N GLU A 88 -0.47 6.48 -10.69
CA GLU A 88 -0.22 7.15 -11.97
C GLU A 88 1.17 6.81 -12.51
N VAL A 89 1.25 5.98 -13.56
CA VAL A 89 2.52 5.55 -14.18
C VAL A 89 3.33 6.74 -14.65
N ARG A 90 2.68 7.75 -15.22
CA ARG A 90 3.32 8.95 -15.77
C ARG A 90 4.07 9.77 -14.72
N ALA A 91 3.74 9.62 -13.45
CA ALA A 91 4.39 10.32 -12.34
C ALA A 91 5.55 9.54 -11.72
N MET A 92 5.81 8.29 -12.15
CA MET A 92 6.84 7.44 -11.55
C MET A 92 8.23 7.79 -12.09
N GLU A 93 9.20 8.09 -11.23
CA GLU A 93 10.62 8.21 -11.63
C GLU A 93 11.17 6.88 -12.20
N LEU A 94 10.69 5.76 -11.67
CA LEU A 94 11.00 4.42 -12.12
C LEU A 94 9.71 3.67 -12.49
N PRO A 95 9.41 3.48 -13.79
CA PRO A 95 8.18 2.81 -14.21
C PRO A 95 8.18 1.32 -13.86
N PRO A 96 7.00 0.66 -13.88
CA PRO A 96 6.88 -0.75 -13.51
C PRO A 96 7.77 -1.66 -14.38
N GLY A 97 8.61 -2.46 -13.74
CA GLY A 97 9.53 -3.38 -14.42
C GLY A 97 9.79 -4.66 -13.64
N SER A 98 10.84 -5.38 -14.00
CA SER A 98 11.29 -6.55 -13.24
C SER A 98 11.71 -6.14 -11.83
N ARG A 99 11.31 -6.94 -10.83
CA ARG A 99 11.72 -6.72 -9.42
C ARG A 99 13.11 -7.27 -9.10
N GLY A 100 13.76 -7.94 -10.05
CA GLY A 100 15.08 -8.56 -9.89
C GLY A 100 15.10 -9.97 -9.27
N TYR A 101 14.00 -10.41 -8.64
CA TYR A 101 13.90 -11.73 -8.00
C TYR A 101 12.59 -12.47 -8.33
N GLY A 102 12.61 -13.80 -8.16
CA GLY A 102 11.46 -14.66 -8.40
C GLY A 102 11.09 -14.77 -9.88
N ASN A 103 10.05 -15.56 -10.17
CA ASN A 103 9.53 -15.64 -11.53
C ASN A 103 8.80 -14.34 -11.90
N SER A 104 8.95 -13.91 -13.16
CA SER A 104 8.53 -12.60 -13.68
C SER A 104 7.32 -12.71 -14.58
N GLN A 105 6.23 -13.34 -14.10
CA GLN A 105 4.95 -13.28 -14.80
C GLN A 105 4.31 -11.92 -14.50
N ILE A 106 4.42 -11.01 -15.46
CA ILE A 106 3.92 -9.64 -15.35
C ILE A 106 2.96 -9.38 -16.52
N VAL A 107 1.74 -8.94 -16.21
CA VAL A 107 0.83 -8.34 -17.20
C VAL A 107 1.13 -6.83 -17.21
N PRO A 108 1.71 -6.29 -18.29
CA PRO A 108 2.20 -4.91 -18.30
C PRO A 108 1.05 -3.90 -18.35
N HIS A 109 1.27 -2.73 -17.73
CA HIS A 109 0.38 -1.58 -17.89
C HIS A 109 0.61 -0.93 -19.26
N PRO A 110 -0.45 -0.47 -19.97
CA PRO A 110 -0.32 0.11 -21.32
C PRO A 110 0.63 1.31 -21.41
N GLU A 111 0.74 2.08 -20.34
CA GLU A 111 1.58 3.29 -20.32
C GLU A 111 3.03 3.04 -19.89
N THR A 112 3.38 1.83 -19.43
CA THR A 112 4.72 1.54 -18.91
C THR A 112 5.81 1.78 -19.95
N GLY A 113 5.60 1.35 -21.21
CA GLY A 113 6.59 1.54 -22.27
C GLY A 113 6.86 3.01 -22.56
N GLN A 114 5.79 3.80 -22.73
CA GLN A 114 5.91 5.24 -22.98
C GLN A 114 6.63 5.98 -21.85
N ARG A 115 6.37 5.58 -20.59
CA ARG A 115 7.07 6.17 -19.45
C ARG A 115 8.54 5.74 -19.41
N GLN A 116 8.85 4.50 -19.76
CA GLN A 116 10.24 4.04 -19.85
C GLN A 116 11.03 4.86 -20.85
N ASP A 117 10.48 5.08 -22.06
CA ASP A 117 11.13 5.91 -23.08
C ASP A 117 11.40 7.34 -22.60
N GLN A 118 10.46 7.93 -21.84
CA GLN A 118 10.64 9.27 -21.24
C GLN A 118 11.76 9.30 -20.20
N VAL A 119 11.85 8.25 -19.37
CA VAL A 119 12.88 8.15 -18.33
C VAL A 119 14.26 7.95 -18.96
N ASP A 120 14.34 7.11 -19.99
CA ASP A 120 15.58 6.84 -20.72
C ASP A 120 16.10 8.09 -21.44
N ALA A 121 15.21 8.93 -21.98
CA ALA A 121 15.59 10.20 -22.60
C ALA A 121 16.26 11.19 -21.64
N CYS A 122 16.05 11.07 -20.32
CA CYS A 122 16.67 11.93 -19.30
C CYS A 122 17.92 11.29 -18.67
N GLN A 123 18.38 10.13 -19.14
CA GLN A 123 19.42 9.34 -18.46
C GLN A 123 20.77 10.06 -18.34
N GLU A 124 21.13 10.85 -19.35
CA GLU A 124 22.39 11.62 -19.43
C GLU A 124 22.43 12.84 -18.51
N GLN A 125 21.30 13.26 -17.93
CA GLN A 125 21.26 14.40 -17.02
C GLN A 125 21.90 14.06 -15.66
N PRO A 126 22.51 15.06 -14.97
CA PRO A 126 22.94 14.88 -13.58
C PRO A 126 21.81 14.36 -12.71
N ARG A 127 22.11 13.46 -11.76
CA ARG A 127 21.09 12.74 -11.00
C ARG A 127 20.05 13.65 -10.33
N GLY A 128 20.47 14.79 -9.78
CA GLY A 128 19.58 15.75 -9.14
C GLY A 128 18.58 16.38 -10.12
N GLU A 129 19.10 16.92 -11.23
CA GLU A 129 18.30 17.51 -12.31
C GLU A 129 17.35 16.49 -12.94
N ARG A 130 17.82 15.24 -13.13
CA ARG A 130 16.99 14.15 -13.63
C ARG A 130 15.82 13.84 -12.72
N SER A 131 16.05 13.74 -11.40
CA SER A 131 14.98 13.42 -10.44
C SER A 131 13.96 14.55 -10.38
N ASP A 132 14.41 15.81 -10.39
CA ASP A 132 13.52 16.98 -10.43
C ASP A 132 12.71 17.07 -11.74
N ALA A 133 13.29 16.68 -12.88
CA ALA A 133 12.60 16.66 -14.17
C ALA A 133 11.59 15.50 -14.28
N LEU A 134 11.91 14.33 -13.72
CA LEU A 134 11.05 13.13 -13.83
C LEU A 134 9.94 13.10 -12.79
N MET A 135 10.22 13.47 -11.55
CA MET A 135 9.30 13.36 -10.42
C MET A 135 9.67 14.39 -9.33
N PRO A 136 9.33 15.69 -9.51
CA PRO A 136 9.69 16.73 -8.57
C PRO A 136 9.01 16.52 -7.22
N PHE A 137 9.79 16.35 -6.14
CA PHE A 137 9.25 16.12 -4.79
C PHE A 137 9.81 17.06 -3.72
N LEU A 138 10.86 17.85 -4.00
CA LEU A 138 11.49 18.71 -3.00
C LEU A 138 10.53 19.75 -2.40
N HIS A 139 9.54 20.21 -3.17
CA HIS A 139 8.51 21.14 -2.70
C HIS A 139 7.58 20.50 -1.65
N LEU A 140 7.43 19.17 -1.66
CA LEU A 140 6.67 18.40 -0.67
C LEU A 140 7.43 18.22 0.65
N LEU A 141 8.75 18.43 0.66
CA LEU A 141 9.54 18.36 1.87
C LEU A 141 9.39 19.66 2.70
N PRO A 142 9.31 19.54 4.05
CA PRO A 142 9.41 20.70 4.93
C PRO A 142 10.68 21.51 4.66
N PRO A 143 10.65 22.87 4.73
CA PRO A 143 11.77 23.72 4.32
C PRO A 143 13.13 23.33 4.92
N LYS A 144 13.16 22.94 6.20
CA LYS A 144 14.39 22.53 6.90
C LYS A 144 15.07 21.26 6.37
N TYR A 145 14.39 20.46 5.53
CA TYR A 145 14.88 19.19 4.99
C TYR A 145 15.15 19.23 3.48
N ARG A 146 15.16 20.43 2.87
CA ARG A 146 15.39 20.58 1.43
C ARG A 146 16.88 20.63 1.05
N ASN A 147 17.77 20.79 2.03
CA ASN A 147 19.20 20.83 1.77
C ASN A 147 19.75 19.44 1.40
N PRO A 148 20.72 19.36 0.47
CA PRO A 148 21.37 18.10 0.13
C PRO A 148 22.08 17.47 1.33
N ASN A 149 22.22 16.14 1.30
CA ASN A 149 23.02 15.41 2.28
C ASN A 149 24.50 15.57 1.96
N GLN A 150 25.28 16.17 2.87
CA GLN A 150 26.74 16.26 2.73
C GLN A 150 27.35 14.85 2.66
N ARG A 151 28.34 14.66 1.78
CA ARG A 151 29.10 13.42 1.65
C ARG A 151 30.56 13.70 1.98
N SER A 152 31.28 12.72 2.54
CA SER A 152 32.68 12.88 2.95
C SER A 152 33.67 13.17 1.80
N ARG A 153 33.20 13.14 0.55
CA ARG A 153 34.00 13.36 -0.65
C ARG A 153 33.54 14.60 -1.46
N GLU A 154 32.61 15.37 -0.92
CA GLU A 154 32.04 16.60 -1.51
C GLU A 154 32.24 17.81 -0.59
#